data_AF-A0A1A8T2X8-F1
#
_entry.id   AF-A0A1A8T2X8-F1
#
_cell.length_a   1.000
_cell.length_b   1.000
_cell.length_c   1.000
_cell.angle_alpha   90.00
_cell.angle_beta   90.00
_cell.angle_gamma   90.00
#
_symmetry.space_group_name_H-M   'P 1'
#
loop_
_entity.id
_entity.type
_entity.pdbx_description
1 polymer ?
#
loop_
_entity_poly.entity_id
_entity_poly.type
_entity_poly.pdbx_seq_one_letter_code
_entity_poly.pdbx_strand_id
1 'polypeptide(L)' 'MEQLLQLLNDLEEISLQDISQVPDSQQHILVERIEELQDELRLLVESE' A
#
# COMPACT_ATOMS: atom_id res chain seq x y z
N MET A 1 -4.06 -17.31 0.05
CA MET A 1 -3.26 -16.60 1.06
C MET A 1 -1.91 -16.10 0.54
N GLU A 2 -1.05 -16.94 -0.05
CA GLU A 2 0.27 -16.49 -0.56
C GLU A 2 0.23 -15.27 -1.48
N GLN A 3 -0.75 -15.18 -2.38
CA GLN A 3 -0.90 -14.03 -3.28
C GLN A 3 -1.31 -12.74 -2.58
N LEU A 4 -2.12 -12.83 -1.52
CA LEU A 4 -2.54 -11.66 -0.73
C LEU A 4 -1.40 -11.18 0.19
N LEU A 5 -0.65 -12.11 0.77
CA LEU A 5 0.56 -11.80 1.53
C LEU A 5 1.63 -11.18 0.65
N GLN A 6 1.83 -11.70 -0.57
CA GLN A 6 2.76 -11.11 -1.53
C GLN A 6 2.33 -9.68 -1.89
N LEU A 7 1.04 -9.47 -2.17
CA LEU A 7 0.52 -8.14 -2.50
C LEU A 7 0.69 -7.15 -1.33
N LEU A 8 0.45 -7.59 -0.09
CA LEU A 8 0.67 -6.77 1.09
C LEU A 8 2.16 -6.40 1.24
N ASN A 9 3.07 -7.36 1.07
CA ASN A 9 4.51 -7.10 1.10
C ASN A 9 4.93 -6.10 0.00
N ASP A 10 4.44 -6.29 -1.22
CA ASP A 10 4.74 -5.40 -2.34
C ASP A 10 4.25 -3.96 -2.07
N LEU A 11 3.10 -3.80 -1.40
CA LEU A 11 2.56 -2.50 -0.98
C LEU A 11 3.35 -1.89 0.18
N GLU A 12 3.87 -2.69 1.11
CA GLU A 12 4.72 -2.22 2.22
C GLU A 12 6.12 -1.78 1.77
N GLU A 13 6.60 -2.32 0.64
CA GLU A 13 7.87 -1.92 0.02
C GLU A 13 7.78 -0.60 -0.77
N ILE A 14 6.57 -0.08 -1.04
CA ILE A 14 6.43 1.21 -1.74
C ILE A 14 6.97 2.32 -0.83
N SER A 15 8.07 2.92 -1.26
CA SER A 15 8.77 3.94 -0.48
C SER A 15 8.28 5.34 -0.79
N LEU A 16 8.57 6.29 0.10
CA LEU A 16 8.38 7.71 -0.18
C LEU A 16 9.16 8.20 -1.41
N GLN A 17 10.27 7.53 -1.78
CA GLN A 17 11.00 7.85 -3.01
C GLN A 17 10.23 7.47 -4.27
N ASP A 18 9.51 6.35 -4.26
CA ASP A 18 8.63 5.94 -5.36
C ASP A 18 7.47 6.93 -5.51
N ILE A 19 6.91 7.36 -4.38
CA ILE A 19 5.82 8.34 -4.34
C ILE A 19 6.31 9.73 -4.79
N SER A 20 7.55 10.11 -4.47
CA SER A 20 8.11 11.42 -4.87
C SER A 20 8.26 11.63 -6.38
N GLN A 21 8.15 10.56 -7.19
CA GLN A 21 8.10 10.65 -8.65
C GLN A 21 6.76 11.18 -9.18
N VAL A 22 5.74 11.19 -8.33
CA VAL A 22 4.38 11.67 -8.62
C VAL A 22 4.28 13.16 -8.26
N PRO A 23 3.45 13.99 -8.95
CA PRO A 23 3.27 15.39 -8.59
C PRO A 23 2.91 15.59 -7.11
N ASP A 24 3.50 16.60 -6.45
CA ASP A 24 3.30 16.89 -5.02
C ASP A 24 1.82 16.96 -4.60
N SER A 25 0.95 17.51 -5.45
CA SER A 25 -0.49 17.60 -5.20
C SER A 25 -1.20 16.24 -5.12
N GLN A 26 -0.56 15.18 -5.60
CA GLN A 26 -1.07 13.81 -5.64
C GLN A 26 -0.30 12.88 -4.70
N GLN A 27 0.91 13.24 -4.26
CA GLN A 27 1.72 12.42 -3.35
C GLN A 27 0.97 12.10 -2.06
N HIS A 28 0.37 13.11 -1.41
CA HIS A 28 -0.40 12.90 -0.17
C HIS A 28 -1.60 11.97 -0.38
N ILE A 29 -2.29 12.10 -1.51
CA ILE A 29 -3.43 11.23 -1.86
C ILE A 29 -2.94 9.80 -2.09
N LEU A 30 -1.78 9.64 -2.73
CA LEU A 30 -1.20 8.34 -3.02
C LEU A 30 -0.75 7.61 -1.75
N VAL A 31 -0.11 8.33 -0.81
CA VAL A 31 0.26 7.81 0.51
C VAL A 31 -0.99 7.32 1.24
N GLU A 32 -2.01 8.17 1.36
CA GLU A 32 -3.26 7.83 2.04
C GLU A 32 -3.92 6.58 1.44
N ARG A 33 -3.94 6.47 0.11
CA ARG A 33 -4.51 5.28 -0.55
C ARG A 33 -3.69 4.01 -0.37
N ILE A 34 -2.37 4.12 -0.31
CA ILE A 34 -1.51 2.96 -0.03
C ILE A 34 -1.74 2.48 1.41
N GLU A 35 -1.84 3.40 2.37
CA GLU A 35 -2.14 3.06 3.77
C GLU A 35 -3.51 2.38 3.92
N GLU A 36 -4.56 2.96 3.31
CA GLU A 36 -5.90 2.34 3.30
C GLU A 36 -5.88 0.92 2.72
N LEU A 37 -5.17 0.72 1.59
CA LEU A 37 -5.05 -0.58 0.94
C LEU A 37 -4.28 -1.59 1.81
N GLN A 38 -3.20 -1.17 2.47
CA GLN A 38 -2.45 -2.03 3.38
C GLN A 38 -3.33 -2.48 4.55
N ASP A 39 -4.10 -1.58 5.14
CA ASP A 39 -4.99 -1.90 6.26
C ASP A 39 -6.12 -2.84 5.83
N GLU A 40 -6.75 -2.61 4.68
CA GLU A 40 -7.75 -3.51 4.12
C GLU A 40 -7.19 -4.91 3.83
N LEU A 41 -5.98 -4.99 3.26
CA LEU A 41 -5.31 -6.26 2.99
C LEU A 41 -4.91 -7.00 4.25
N ARG A 42 -4.44 -6.30 5.29
CA ARG A 42 -4.15 -6.91 6.59
C ARG A 42 -5.39 -7.54 7.20
N LEU A 43 -6.50 -6.80 7.23
CA LEU A 43 -7.77 -7.32 7.72
C LEU A 43 -8.22 -8.56 6.93
N LEU A 44 -8.09 -8.52 5.60
CA LEU A 44 -8.47 -9.64 4.75
C LEU A 44 -7.61 -10.88 5.03
N VAL A 45 -6.29 -10.71 5.14
CA VAL A 45 -5.34 -11.79 5.46
C VAL A 45 -5.58 -12.37 6.85
N GLU A 46 -5.97 -11.56 7.83
CA GLU A 46 -6.31 -12.01 9.19
C GLU A 46 -7.69 -12.69 9.29
N SER A 47 -8.59 -12.39 8.35
CA SER A 47 -9.98 -12.90 8.35
C SER A 47 -10.20 -14.22 7.62
N GLU A 48 -9.19 -14.72 6.90
CA GLU A 48 -9.18 -16.00 6.16
C GLU A 48 -8.37 -17.08 6.89
#